data_AF-A0A7J8VA48-F1
#
_entry.id   AF-A0A7J8VA48-F1
#
_cell.length_a   1.000
_cell.length_b   1.000
_cell.length_c   1.000
_cell.angle_alpha   90.00
_cell.angle_beta   90.00
_cell.angle_gamma   90.00
#
_symmetry.space_group_name_H-M   'P 1'
#
loop_
_entity.id
_entity.type
_entity.pdbx_description
1 polymer ?
#
loop_
_entity_poly.entity_id
_entity_poly.type
_entity_poly.pdbx_seq_one_letter_code
_entity_poly.pdbx_strand_id
1 'polypeptide(L)'
;MAAFIFYVSLFTLMASTSRADAAQTSAAALLLRVDQSGKGDYEKIQDAIDAVPSDNREVVFILVEPGIYNEKILVSADKPFITLSGSKPNGTVITGSDSGNIFESATFTVLSSDFVGRYLTIQ
;
A
#
# COMPACT_ATOMS: atom_id res chain seq x y z
N MET A 1 78.72 -12.13 -15.82
CA MET A 1 78.50 -12.37 -17.26
C MET A 1 77.69 -13.66 -17.36
N ALA A 2 76.58 -13.64 -18.12
CA ALA A 2 75.61 -14.75 -18.32
C ALA A 2 74.85 -15.25 -17.06
N ALA A 3 73.66 -15.87 -17.15
CA ALA A 3 72.50 -15.69 -18.05
C ALA A 3 71.29 -16.52 -17.58
N PHE A 4 70.07 -15.96 -17.65
CA PHE A 4 68.78 -16.59 -18.05
C PHE A 4 68.14 -17.83 -17.37
N ILE A 5 66.78 -17.84 -17.43
CA ILE A 5 65.79 -18.96 -17.34
C ILE A 5 65.43 -19.51 -15.93
N PHE A 6 64.17 -19.79 -15.54
CA PHE A 6 62.81 -19.30 -15.91
C PHE A 6 61.74 -19.82 -14.89
N TYR A 7 60.52 -19.25 -14.84
CA TYR A 7 59.31 -19.68 -14.06
C TYR A 7 59.38 -19.58 -12.51
N VAL A 8 58.30 -19.29 -11.75
CA VAL A 8 56.84 -19.41 -11.99
C VAL A 8 56.09 -18.13 -11.58
N SER A 9 55.15 -17.68 -12.41
CA SER A 9 54.17 -16.65 -12.05
C SER A 9 53.02 -17.24 -11.22
N LEU A 10 53.00 -17.01 -9.91
CA LEU A 10 51.84 -17.35 -9.08
C LEU A 10 50.99 -16.11 -8.81
N PHE A 11 50.05 -15.84 -9.72
CA PHE A 11 49.07 -14.78 -9.58
C PHE A 11 48.02 -15.21 -8.54
N THR A 12 48.22 -14.86 -7.26
CA THR A 12 47.31 -15.22 -6.17
C THR A 12 45.99 -14.46 -6.32
N LEU A 13 44.98 -15.15 -6.85
CA LEU A 13 43.62 -14.67 -6.99
C LEU A 13 43.05 -14.33 -5.61
N MET A 14 42.91 -13.02 -5.31
CA MET A 14 42.08 -12.57 -4.21
C MET A 14 40.62 -12.87 -4.56
N ALA A 15 40.13 -14.02 -4.08
CA ALA A 15 38.73 -14.39 -4.17
C ALA A 15 37.91 -13.52 -3.21
N SER A 16 37.63 -12.29 -3.64
CA SER A 16 36.65 -11.41 -3.02
C SER A 16 35.28 -12.05 -3.14
N THR A 17 34.91 -12.89 -2.17
CA THR A 17 33.53 -13.32 -1.99
C THR A 17 32.74 -12.09 -1.56
N SER A 18 32.20 -11.38 -2.55
CA SER A 18 31.14 -10.42 -2.32
C SER A 18 30.05 -11.17 -1.58
N ARG A 19 29.84 -10.81 -0.31
CA ARG A 19 28.60 -11.16 0.37
C ARG A 19 27.51 -10.48 -0.43
N ALA A 20 26.77 -11.26 -1.21
CA ALA A 20 25.48 -10.83 -1.69
C ALA A 20 24.63 -10.62 -0.44
N ASP A 21 24.56 -9.37 0.02
CA ASP A 21 23.51 -8.94 0.92
C ASP A 21 22.23 -9.15 0.13
N ALA A 22 21.57 -10.28 0.37
CA ALA A 22 20.24 -10.54 -0.12
C ALA A 22 19.35 -9.52 0.58
N ALA A 23 19.16 -8.37 -0.07
CA ALA A 23 18.28 -7.32 0.39
C ALA A 23 16.96 -7.98 0.74
N GLN A 24 16.67 -8.05 2.04
CA GLN A 24 15.49 -8.73 2.52
C GLN A 24 14.30 -7.82 2.23
N THR A 25 13.80 -7.94 1.00
CA THR A 25 12.55 -7.34 0.55
C THR A 25 11.42 -8.01 1.31
N SER A 26 11.28 -7.63 2.58
CA SER A 26 9.99 -7.64 3.24
C SER A 26 9.04 -6.90 2.31
N ALA A 27 8.00 -7.58 1.83
CA ALA A 27 6.90 -6.93 1.14
C ALA A 27 6.24 -5.96 2.13
N ALA A 28 6.76 -4.73 2.16
CA ALA A 28 6.28 -3.69 3.05
C ALA A 28 4.94 -3.24 2.52
N ALA A 29 3.86 -3.73 3.15
CA ALA A 29 2.51 -3.31 2.84
C ALA A 29 2.45 -1.78 2.83
N LEU A 30 2.00 -1.20 1.71
CA LEU A 30 1.98 0.24 1.53
C LEU A 30 0.99 0.84 2.53
N LEU A 31 1.48 1.64 3.48
CA LEU A 31 0.64 2.34 4.45
C LEU A 31 0.31 3.74 3.93
N LEU A 32 -0.98 4.01 3.70
CA LEU A 32 -1.51 5.34 3.40
C LEU A 32 -2.33 5.82 4.61
N ARG A 33 -2.11 7.05 5.07
CA ARG A 33 -2.86 7.66 6.17
C ARG A 33 -3.87 8.67 5.66
N VAL A 34 -5.10 8.57 6.16
CA VAL A 34 -6.18 9.53 5.89
C VAL A 34 -6.51 10.29 7.18
N ASP A 35 -6.38 11.62 7.15
CA ASP A 35 -6.65 12.52 8.29
C ASP A 35 -7.20 13.85 7.78
N GLN A 36 -8.47 14.16 8.08
CA GLN A 36 -9.16 15.40 7.69
C GLN A 36 -8.51 16.69 8.24
N SER A 37 -7.54 16.59 9.16
CA SER A 37 -6.75 17.73 9.66
C SER A 37 -5.48 18.02 8.86
N GLY A 38 -5.24 17.31 7.75
CA GLY A 38 -4.11 17.53 6.84
C GLY A 38 -2.77 17.00 7.35
N LYS A 39 -2.78 16.06 8.31
CA LYS A 39 -1.57 15.44 8.89
C LYS A 39 -1.30 14.01 8.37
N GLY A 40 -2.21 13.47 7.57
CA GLY A 40 -2.04 12.22 6.84
C GLY A 40 -1.41 12.45 5.47
N ASP A 41 -1.33 11.39 4.68
CA ASP A 41 -0.93 11.45 3.27
C ASP A 41 -2.08 12.00 2.41
N TYR A 42 -3.33 11.82 2.85
CA TYR A 42 -4.56 12.31 2.23
C TYR A 42 -5.52 12.89 3.30
N GLU A 43 -6.36 13.85 2.90
CA GLU A 43 -7.47 14.36 3.74
C GLU A 43 -8.77 13.55 3.57
N LYS A 44 -8.89 12.84 2.44
CA LYS A 44 -10.08 12.09 2.01
C LYS A 44 -9.80 10.60 1.84
N ILE A 45 -10.84 9.80 2.02
CA ILE A 45 -10.77 8.34 1.85
C ILE A 45 -10.70 7.98 0.36
N GLN A 46 -11.51 8.62 -0.50
CA GLN A 46 -11.51 8.29 -1.94
C GLN A 46 -10.15 8.63 -2.59
N ASP A 47 -9.54 9.76 -2.27
CA ASP A 47 -8.24 10.17 -2.83
C ASP A 47 -7.13 9.13 -2.52
N ALA A 48 -7.17 8.52 -1.32
CA ALA A 48 -6.24 7.45 -0.93
C ALA A 48 -6.52 6.11 -1.64
N ILE A 49 -7.77 5.83 -2.02
CA ILE A 49 -8.14 4.66 -2.84
C ILE A 49 -7.72 4.87 -4.29
N ASP A 50 -7.93 6.08 -4.83
CA ASP A 50 -7.59 6.43 -6.21
C ASP A 50 -6.06 6.47 -6.44
N ALA A 51 -5.28 6.70 -5.39
CA ALA A 51 -3.82 6.59 -5.41
C ALA A 51 -3.30 5.15 -5.52
N VAL A 52 -4.13 4.12 -5.30
CA VAL A 52 -3.73 2.72 -5.50
C VAL A 52 -3.61 2.42 -7.00
N PRO A 53 -2.47 1.90 -7.48
CA PRO A 53 -2.32 1.56 -8.89
C PRO A 53 -3.35 0.56 -9.39
N SER A 54 -3.79 0.71 -10.64
CA SER A 54 -4.54 -0.34 -11.35
C SER A 54 -3.72 -1.63 -11.47
N ASP A 55 -4.41 -2.77 -11.49
CA ASP A 55 -3.83 -4.12 -11.49
C ASP A 55 -2.87 -4.38 -10.31
N ASN A 56 -3.16 -3.78 -9.15
CA ASN A 56 -2.40 -3.94 -7.91
C ASN A 56 -2.18 -5.43 -7.56
N ARG A 57 -1.04 -5.75 -6.93
CA ARG A 57 -0.67 -7.11 -6.50
C ARG A 57 -0.13 -7.20 -5.08
N GLU A 58 0.00 -6.06 -4.41
CA GLU A 58 0.57 -5.94 -3.08
C GLU A 58 -0.49 -5.42 -2.10
N VAL A 59 -0.40 -5.78 -0.82
CA VAL A 59 -1.38 -5.29 0.17
C VAL A 59 -1.17 -3.78 0.39
N VAL A 60 -2.22 -2.99 0.14
CA VAL A 60 -2.27 -1.58 0.53
C VAL A 60 -3.12 -1.46 1.78
N PHE A 61 -2.57 -0.85 2.82
CA PHE A 61 -3.25 -0.58 4.09
C PHE A 61 -3.56 0.90 4.20
N ILE A 62 -4.84 1.27 4.08
CA ILE A 62 -5.33 2.63 4.25
C ILE A 62 -5.82 2.77 5.69
N LEU A 63 -5.07 3.53 6.51
CA LEU A 63 -5.39 3.82 7.90
C LEU A 63 -6.11 5.17 8.00
N VAL A 64 -7.35 5.16 8.46
CA VAL A 64 -8.22 6.34 8.58
C VAL A 64 -8.28 6.79 10.04
N GLU A 65 -7.96 8.05 10.30
CA GLU A 65 -8.08 8.63 11.65
C GLU A 65 -9.55 8.92 12.02
N PRO A 66 -9.87 9.12 13.32
CA PRO A 66 -11.25 9.30 13.76
C PRO A 66 -11.87 10.58 13.20
N GLY A 67 -13.10 10.47 12.68
CA GLY A 67 -13.77 11.55 11.97
C GLY A 67 -15.09 11.12 11.35
N ILE A 68 -15.81 12.11 10.80
CA ILE A 68 -17.01 11.90 9.99
C ILE A 68 -16.66 12.30 8.55
N TYR A 69 -16.57 11.29 7.69
CA TYR A 69 -16.22 11.42 6.30
C TYR A 69 -17.50 11.41 5.47
N ASN A 70 -17.98 12.60 5.09
CA ASN A 70 -19.10 12.75 4.17
C ASN A 70 -18.57 12.59 2.73
N GLU A 71 -18.42 11.32 2.33
CA GLU A 71 -17.79 10.89 1.09
C GLU A 71 -18.54 9.69 0.51
N LYS A 72 -18.60 9.66 -0.82
CA LYS A 72 -19.09 8.50 -1.56
C LYS A 72 -17.89 7.67 -2.02
N ILE A 73 -17.82 6.42 -1.57
CA ILE A 73 -16.64 5.58 -1.76
C ILE A 73 -16.88 4.54 -2.85
N LEU A 74 -15.95 4.45 -3.79
CA LEU A 74 -15.87 3.41 -4.81
C LEU A 74 -14.49 2.74 -4.78
N VAL A 75 -14.48 1.45 -4.40
CA VAL A 75 -13.31 0.58 -4.55
C VAL A 75 -13.45 -0.19 -5.87
N SER A 76 -12.92 0.41 -6.94
CA SER A 76 -13.01 -0.12 -8.31
C SER A 76 -12.34 -1.48 -8.49
N ALA A 77 -12.85 -2.28 -9.43
CA ALA A 77 -12.43 -3.67 -9.65
C ALA A 77 -10.95 -3.86 -10.04
N ASP A 78 -10.30 -2.79 -10.53
CA ASP A 78 -8.89 -2.77 -10.91
C ASP A 78 -7.93 -2.59 -9.72
N LYS A 79 -8.42 -2.45 -8.48
CA LYS A 79 -7.62 -2.12 -7.29
C LYS A 79 -7.75 -3.19 -6.18
N PRO A 80 -7.30 -4.43 -6.39
CA PRO A 80 -7.40 -5.49 -5.39
C PRO A 80 -6.46 -5.27 -4.20
N PHE A 81 -6.61 -6.10 -3.16
CA PHE A 81 -5.75 -6.14 -1.97
C PHE A 81 -5.73 -4.86 -1.09
N ILE A 82 -6.80 -4.05 -1.15
CA ILE A 82 -6.98 -2.89 -0.27
C ILE A 82 -7.55 -3.31 1.09
N THR A 83 -6.84 -3.02 2.17
CA THR A 83 -7.40 -2.97 3.52
C THR A 83 -7.71 -1.52 3.89
N LEU A 84 -8.97 -1.20 4.16
CA LEU A 84 -9.39 0.07 4.74
C LEU A 84 -9.70 -0.12 6.24
N SER A 85 -8.98 0.59 7.10
CA SER A 85 -9.09 0.44 8.56
C SER A 85 -9.26 1.78 9.26
N GLY A 86 -10.28 1.92 10.10
CA GLY A 86 -10.29 2.97 11.12
C GLY A 86 -9.19 2.73 12.15
N SER A 87 -8.64 3.79 12.76
CA SER A 87 -7.58 3.67 13.77
C SER A 87 -8.08 3.18 15.14
N LYS A 88 -9.39 3.27 15.40
CA LYS A 88 -10.07 2.77 16.62
C LYS A 88 -11.48 2.26 16.29
N PRO A 89 -12.01 1.25 17.00
CA PRO A 89 -13.42 0.87 16.89
C PRO A 89 -14.35 2.07 17.11
N ASN A 90 -15.36 2.21 16.25
CA ASN A 90 -16.38 3.28 16.27
C ASN A 90 -15.81 4.72 16.17
N GLY A 91 -14.53 4.89 15.82
CA GLY A 91 -13.91 6.22 15.68
C GLY A 91 -14.16 6.87 14.32
N THR A 92 -14.42 6.07 13.28
CA THR A 92 -14.47 6.52 11.88
C THR A 92 -15.85 6.20 11.31
N VAL A 93 -16.58 7.23 10.89
CA VAL A 93 -17.89 7.12 10.24
C VAL A 93 -17.78 7.61 8.81
N ILE A 94 -18.13 6.77 7.85
CA ILE A 94 -18.29 7.12 6.43
C ILE A 94 -19.78 7.28 6.18
N THR A 95 -20.20 8.40 5.62
CA THR A 95 -21.63 8.71 5.44
C THR A 95 -21.92 9.42 4.13
N GLY A 96 -23.13 9.23 3.64
CA GLY A 96 -23.66 9.87 2.44
C GLY A 96 -25.17 10.04 2.53
N SER A 97 -25.73 10.91 1.70
CA SER A 97 -27.16 11.23 1.70
C SER A 97 -27.83 11.02 0.33
N ASP A 98 -27.20 10.23 -0.53
CA ASP A 98 -27.71 9.93 -1.87
C ASP A 98 -28.96 9.05 -1.80
N SER A 99 -29.89 9.26 -2.71
CA SER A 99 -31.15 8.51 -2.79
C SER A 99 -31.59 8.34 -4.23
N GLY A 100 -32.41 7.32 -4.50
CA GLY A 100 -32.89 6.99 -5.85
C GLY A 100 -32.55 5.56 -6.25
N ASN A 101 -31.78 5.40 -7.34
CA ASN A 101 -31.40 4.09 -7.86
C ASN A 101 -30.49 3.36 -6.86
N ILE A 102 -30.82 2.11 -6.51
CA ILE A 102 -30.10 1.30 -5.51
C ILE A 102 -28.61 1.07 -5.82
N PHE A 103 -28.21 1.11 -7.10
CA PHE A 103 -26.81 1.00 -7.52
C PHE A 103 -26.05 2.31 -7.41
N GLU A 104 -26.77 3.44 -7.41
CA GLU A 104 -26.19 4.79 -7.35
C GLU A 104 -26.30 5.38 -5.94
N SER A 105 -27.27 4.99 -5.11
CA SER A 105 -27.50 5.55 -3.77
C SER A 105 -26.61 4.95 -2.68
N ALA A 106 -25.74 4.00 -3.00
CA ALA A 106 -24.83 3.40 -2.03
C ALA A 106 -23.71 4.39 -1.65
N THR A 107 -23.59 4.67 -0.35
CA THR A 107 -22.47 5.45 0.24
C THR A 107 -21.12 4.77 0.00
N PHE A 108 -21.08 3.43 -0.01
CA PHE A 108 -19.85 2.65 -0.14
C PHE A 108 -20.08 1.47 -1.08
N THR A 109 -19.32 1.43 -2.19
CA THR A 109 -19.39 0.38 -3.21
C THR A 109 -18.03 -0.30 -3.35
N VAL A 110 -18.00 -1.63 -3.24
CA VAL A 110 -16.81 -2.47 -3.47
C VAL A 110 -17.06 -3.34 -4.69
N LEU A 111 -16.24 -3.16 -5.72
CA LEU A 111 -16.19 -4.01 -6.91
C LEU A 111 -14.89 -4.84 -6.98
N SER A 112 -13.97 -4.58 -6.05
CA SER A 112 -12.62 -5.15 -6.01
C SER A 112 -12.52 -6.49 -5.29
N SER A 113 -11.55 -7.32 -5.68
CA SER A 113 -11.21 -8.55 -4.96
C SER A 113 -10.33 -8.24 -3.74
N ASP A 114 -10.36 -9.15 -2.76
CA ASP A 114 -9.46 -9.13 -1.59
C ASP A 114 -9.55 -7.85 -0.73
N PHE A 115 -10.66 -7.12 -0.83
CA PHE A 115 -10.95 -5.94 0.00
C PHE A 115 -11.26 -6.33 1.44
N VAL A 116 -10.71 -5.58 2.40
CA VAL A 116 -10.99 -5.73 3.84
C VAL A 116 -11.32 -4.39 4.48
N GLY A 117 -12.59 -4.20 4.88
CA GLY A 117 -13.01 -3.10 5.75
C GLY A 117 -12.98 -3.50 7.22
N ARG A 118 -12.37 -2.70 8.12
CA ARG A 118 -12.38 -2.97 9.58
C ARG A 118 -12.40 -1.69 10.43
N TYR A 119 -13.06 -1.74 11.58
CA TYR A 119 -13.20 -0.60 12.51
C TYR A 119 -13.82 0.68 11.89
N LEU A 120 -14.74 0.50 10.94
CA LEU A 120 -15.48 1.57 10.27
C LEU A 120 -16.98 1.43 10.57
N THR A 121 -17.68 2.55 10.64
CA THR A 121 -19.13 2.63 10.48
C THR A 121 -19.45 3.16 9.08
N ILE A 122 -20.41 2.57 8.39
CA ILE A 122 -20.94 3.05 7.10
C ILE A 122 -22.44 3.28 7.31
N GLN A 123 -22.95 4.48 7.01
CA GLN A 123 -24.35 4.88 7.25
C GLN A 123 -24.90 5.89 6.23
#